data_AF-A0A699Z7C7-F1
#
_entry.id   AF-A0A699Z7C7-F1
#
_cell.length_a   1.000
_cell.length_b   1.000
_cell.length_c   1.000
_cell.angle_alpha   90.00
_cell.angle_beta   90.00
_cell.angle_gamma   90.00
#
_symmetry.space_group_name_H-M   'P 1'
#
loop_
_entity.id
_entity.type
_entity.pdbx_description
1 polymer ?
#
loop_
_entity_poly.entity_id
_entity_poly.type
_entity_poly.pdbx_seq_one_letter_code
_entity_poly.pdbx_strand_id
1 'polypeptide(L)' 'FARWYRAPELFFGASSYGFAIDIWAAGCILAELLLRRPWLPGTSDIDQLGKIFKALGTPTEECWP' A
#
# COMPACT_ATOMS: atom_id res chain seq x y z
N PHE A 1 -5.06 -12.72 -2.00
CA PHE A 1 -6.12 -11.76 -1.60
C PHE A 1 -5.63 -10.72 -0.59
N ALA A 2 -5.04 -11.09 0.56
CA ALA A 2 -4.61 -10.10 1.57
C ALA A 2 -3.47 -9.13 1.16
N ARG A 3 -2.71 -9.43 0.09
CA ARG A 3 -1.55 -8.62 -0.34
C ARG A 3 -1.93 -7.25 -0.91
N TRP A 4 -3.10 -7.12 -1.53
CA TRP A 4 -3.50 -5.89 -2.23
C TRP A 4 -3.81 -4.71 -1.29
N TYR A 5 -4.10 -5.01 -0.03
CA TYR A 5 -4.44 -4.05 1.01
C TYR A 5 -3.30 -3.85 2.03
N ARG A 6 -2.13 -4.42 1.76
CA ARG A 6 -0.98 -4.35 2.68
C ARG A 6 -0.26 -3.01 2.51
N ALA A 7 -0.02 -2.33 3.63
CA ALA A 7 0.68 -1.05 3.68
C ALA A 7 2.18 -1.21 3.33
N PRO A 8 2.82 -0.20 2.72
CA PRO A 8 4.23 -0.25 2.31
C PRO A 8 5.20 -0.56 3.46
N GLU A 9 4.94 -0.05 4.67
CA GLU A 9 5.77 -0.25 5.88
C GLU A 9 5.88 -1.72 6.29
N LEU A 10 4.86 -2.53 6.02
CA LEU A 10 4.85 -3.97 6.32
C LEU A 10 5.84 -4.74 5.46
N PHE A 11 6.20 -4.22 4.28
CA PHE A 11 7.21 -4.84 3.42
C PHE A 11 8.64 -4.54 3.87
N PHE A 12 8.85 -3.43 4.60
CA PHE A 12 10.15 -3.05 5.16
C PHE A 12 10.38 -3.61 6.57
N GLY A 13 9.43 -4.38 7.13
CA GLY A 13 9.58 -5.03 8.43
C GLY A 13 9.44 -4.09 9.63
N ALA A 14 8.76 -2.95 9.45
CA ALA A 14 8.54 -1.99 10.52
C ALA A 14 7.83 -2.66 11.72
N SER A 15 8.45 -2.75 12.89
CA SER A 15 7.85 -3.44 14.04
C SER A 15 6.77 -2.63 14.78
N SER A 16 6.65 -1.32 14.50
CA SER A 16 5.55 -0.48 15.00
C SER A 16 4.38 -0.53 14.05
N TYR A 17 3.55 -1.55 14.20
CA TYR A 17 2.25 -1.64 13.54
C TYR A 17 1.20 -0.92 14.39
N GLY A 18 0.44 -0.03 13.78
CA GLY A 18 -0.60 0.74 14.46
C GLY A 18 -1.71 1.14 13.50
N PHE A 19 -2.54 2.11 13.90
CA PHE A 19 -3.74 2.55 13.18
C PHE A 19 -3.52 2.94 11.69
N ALA A 20 -2.30 3.33 11.31
CA ALA A 20 -1.97 3.69 9.93
C ALA A 20 -2.20 2.55 8.92
N ILE A 21 -1.97 1.29 9.31
CA ILE A 21 -2.16 0.13 8.41
C ILE A 21 -3.64 -0.08 8.07
N ASP A 22 -4.53 0.20 9.03
CA ASP A 22 -5.98 0.07 8.85
C ASP A 22 -6.51 1.19 7.94
N ILE A 23 -6.00 2.42 8.11
CA ILE A 23 -6.32 3.54 7.21
C ILE A 23 -5.86 3.22 5.79
N TRP A 24 -4.67 2.64 5.63
CA TRP A 24 -4.17 2.23 4.32
C TRP A 24 -5.11 1.23 3.64
N ALA A 25 -5.47 0.17 4.36
CA ALA A 25 -6.39 -0.84 3.84
C ALA A 25 -7.76 -0.23 3.47
N ALA A 26 -8.30 0.65 4.32
CA ALA A 26 -9.54 1.37 4.05
C ALA A 26 -9.44 2.26 2.81
N GLY A 27 -8.31 2.94 2.61
CA GLY A 27 -8.01 3.73 1.40
C GLY A 27 -7.98 2.87 0.14
N CYS A 28 -7.35 1.69 0.20
CA CYS A 28 -7.36 0.73 -0.91
C CYS A 28 -8.77 0.23 -1.25
N ILE A 29 -9.60 -0.06 -0.24
CA ILE A 29 -11.00 -0.48 -0.44
C ILE A 29 -11.81 0.66 -1.06
N LEU A 30 -11.66 1.89 -0.56
CA LEU A 30 -12.36 3.06 -1.11
C LEU A 30 -11.98 3.29 -2.57
N ALA A 31 -10.69 3.20 -2.91
CA ALA A 31 -10.21 3.31 -4.29
C ALA A 31 -10.82 2.23 -5.19
N GLU A 32 -10.86 0.97 -4.72
CA GLU A 32 -11.46 -0.13 -5.45
C GLU A 32 -12.97 0.03 -5.68
N LEU A 33 -13.70 0.55 -4.68
CA LEU A 33 -15.13 0.88 -4.83
C LEU A 33 -15.37 1.95 -5.90
N LEU A 34 -14.52 2.99 -5.93
CA LEU A 34 -14.61 4.07 -6.92
C LEU A 34 -14.24 3.58 -8.33
N LEU A 35 -13.21 2.74 -8.45
CA LEU A 35 -12.71 2.22 -9.72
C LEU A 35 -13.52 1.02 -10.24
N ARG A 36 -14.34 0.38 -9.38
CA ARG A 36 -15.01 -0.92 -9.60
C ARG A 36 -14.07 -2.04 -10.06
N ARG A 37 -12.78 -1.91 -9.74
CA ARG A 37 -11.73 -2.87 -10.05
C ARG A 37 -10.62 -2.77 -9.00
N PRO A 38 -9.85 -3.85 -8.77
CA PRO A 38 -8.73 -3.82 -7.83
C PRO A 38 -7.77 -2.67 -8.16
N TRP A 39 -7.50 -1.82 -7.17
CA TRP A 39 -6.65 -0.65 -7.38
C TRP A 39 -5.18 -1.03 -7.58
N LEU A 40 -4.66 -1.94 -6.73
CA LEU A 40 -3.25 -2.36 -6.73
C LEU A 40 -3.15 -3.89 -6.74
N PRO A 41 -3.40 -4.55 -7.88
CA PRO A 41 -3.33 -6.01 -7.97
C PRO A 41 -1.88 -6.49 -8.13
N GLY A 42 -1.12 -6.59 -7.04
CA GLY A 42 0.25 -7.12 -7.07
C GLY A 42 0.31 -8.64 -7.11
N THR A 43 1.23 -9.18 -7.91
CA THR A 43 1.49 -10.63 -8.04
C THR A 43 2.60 -11.11 -7.09
N SER A 44 3.56 -10.24 -6.78
CA SER A 44 4.65 -10.44 -5.82
C SER A 44 4.73 -9.28 -4.83
N ASP A 45 5.42 -9.45 -3.71
CA ASP A 45 5.64 -8.36 -2.74
C ASP A 45 6.39 -7.18 -3.37
N ILE A 46 7.40 -7.47 -4.21
CA ILE A 46 8.14 -6.45 -4.97
C ILE A 46 7.25 -5.73 -5.99
N ASP A 47 6.39 -6.48 -6.68
CA ASP A 47 5.45 -5.92 -7.67
C ASP A 47 4.36 -5.06 -7.01
N GLN A 48 3.88 -5.47 -5.83
CA GLN A 48 2.96 -4.67 -5.02
C GLN A 48 3.62 -3.35 -4.63
N LEU A 49 4.86 -3.39 -4.13
CA LEU A 49 5.61 -2.20 -3.73
C LEU A 49 5.86 -1.26 -4.93
N GLY A 50 6.25 -1.81 -6.07
CA GLY A 50 6.43 -1.04 -7.30
C GLY A 50 5.13 -0.36 -7.77
N LYS A 51 3.99 -1.03 -7.65
CA LYS A 51 2.66 -0.44 -7.97
C LYS A 51 2.28 0.67 -7.00
N ILE A 52 2.58 0.50 -5.71
CA ILE A 52 2.37 1.53 -4.68
C ILE A 52 3.17 2.78 -5.02
N PHE A 53 4.48 2.65 -5.25
CA PHE A 53 5.34 3.78 -5.58
C PHE A 53 5.00 4.43 -6.93
N LYS A 54 4.53 3.65 -7.90
CA LYS A 54 4.03 4.21 -9.16
C LYS A 54 2.74 5.02 -9.00
N ALA A 55 1.88 4.64 -8.06
CA ALA A 55 0.60 5.29 -7.83
C ALA A 55 0.70 6.54 -6.93
N LEU A 56 1.49 6.47 -5.86
CA LEU A 56 1.61 7.52 -4.84
C LEU A 56 2.90 8.33 -4.92
N GLY A 57 3.87 7.87 -5.71
CA GLY A 57 5.21 8.43 -5.79
C GLY A 57 6.24 7.63 -5.00
N THR A 58 7.51 7.79 -5.35
CA THR A 58 8.63 7.21 -4.59
C THR A 58 8.80 8.00 -3.29
N PRO A 59 8.75 7.36 -2.11
CA PRO A 59 9.00 8.05 -0.85
C PRO A 59 10.43 8.60 -0.86
N THR A 60 10.57 9.90 -0.61
CA THR A 60 11.86 10.58 -0.36
C THR A 60 12.09 10.71 1.15
N GLU A 61 13.34 10.88 1.58
CA GLU A 61 13.70 11.06 3.01
C GLU A 61 12.96 12.24 3.68
N GLU A 62 12.46 13.20 2.89
CA GLU A 62 11.65 14.32 3.38
C GLU A 62 10.20 13.93 3.71
N CYS A 63 9.66 12.92 3.00
CA CYS A 63 8.26 12.48 3.15
C CYS A 63 8.14 11.26 4.06
N TRP A 64 9.20 10.46 4.16
CA TRP A 64 9.32 9.30 5.05
C TRP A 64 10.70 9.30 5.73
N PRO A 65 10.86 10.04 6.84
CA PRO A 65 12.11 10.07 7.62
C PRO A 65 12.33 8.82 8.49
#